data_AF-A0A918XQC4-F1
#
_entry.id   AF-A0A918XQC4-F1
#
_cell.length_a   1.000
_cell.length_b   1.000
_cell.length_c   1.000
_cell.angle_alpha   90.00
_cell.angle_beta   90.00
_cell.angle_gamma   90.00
#
_symmetry.space_group_name_H-M   'P 1'
#
loop_
_entity.id
_entity.type
_entity.pdbx_description
1 polymer ?
#
loop_
_entity_poly.entity_id
_entity_poly.type
_entity_poly.pdbx_seq_one_letter_code
_entity_poly.pdbx_strand_id
1 'polypeptide(L)'
;MPRRLLLAAEIIADVVQTSSEQERTRLLAAADNLRSLADEIGERSGLELNYSPQMERLRPAIRRLAAAFDPEIESGADRMI
;
A
#
# COMPACT_ATOMS: atom_id res chain seq x y z
N MET A 1 15.34 -6.64 -4.69
CA MET A 1 14.04 -5.99 -5.02
C MET A 1 13.01 -5.92 -3.87
N PRO A 2 13.31 -6.17 -2.58
CA PRO A 2 12.26 -6.26 -1.55
C PRO A 2 11.55 -4.93 -1.27
N ARG A 3 12.30 -3.81 -1.35
CA ARG A 3 11.78 -2.45 -1.11
C ARG A 3 10.61 -2.07 -2.03
N ARG A 4 10.64 -2.55 -3.29
CA ARG A 4 9.58 -2.27 -4.27
C ARG A 4 8.32 -3.07 -3.97
N LEU A 5 8.47 -4.29 -3.47
CA LEU A 5 7.34 -5.14 -3.06
C LEU A 5 6.64 -4.55 -1.84
N LEU A 6 7.40 -4.11 -0.84
CA LEU A 6 6.84 -3.44 0.33
C LEU A 6 6.12 -2.14 -0.04
N LEU A 7 6.70 -1.33 -0.93
CA LEU A 7 6.04 -0.12 -1.43
C LEU A 7 4.73 -0.44 -2.15
N ALA A 8 4.69 -1.49 -2.98
CA ALA A 8 3.47 -1.91 -3.65
C ALA A 8 2.39 -2.37 -2.65
N ALA A 9 2.77 -3.11 -1.61
CA ALA A 9 1.86 -3.53 -0.55
C ALA A 9 1.21 -2.34 0.17
N GLU A 10 2.00 -1.33 0.52
CA GLU A 10 1.53 -0.11 1.20
C GLU A 10 0.58 0.71 0.32
N ILE A 11 0.90 0.86 -0.97
CA ILE A 11 0.03 1.55 -1.92
C ILE A 11 -1.33 0.85 -2.01
N ILE A 12 -1.33 -0.49 -2.13
CA ILE A 12 -2.57 -1.26 -2.22
C ILE A 12 -3.37 -1.11 -0.94
N ALA A 13 -2.75 -1.28 0.24
CA ALA A 13 -3.43 -1.16 1.54
C ALA A 13 -4.04 0.24 1.79
N ASP A 14 -3.45 1.28 1.20
CA ASP A 14 -3.93 2.66 1.32
C ASP A 14 -5.07 2.96 0.34
N VAL A 15 -4.94 2.55 -0.92
CA VAL A 15 -5.94 2.80 -1.99
C VAL A 15 -7.20 1.96 -1.81
N VAL A 16 -7.07 0.74 -1.27
CA VAL A 16 -8.18 -0.21 -1.14
C VAL A 16 -9.31 0.25 -0.20
N GLN A 17 -9.09 1.30 0.59
CA GLN A 17 -10.10 1.83 1.52
C GLN A 17 -11.36 2.33 0.81
N THR A 18 -11.26 2.68 -0.48
CA THR A 18 -12.38 3.19 -1.28
C THR A 18 -13.04 2.14 -2.18
N SER A 19 -12.52 0.91 -2.19
CA SER A 19 -13.05 -0.18 -3.01
C SER A 19 -14.27 -0.87 -2.37
N SER A 20 -15.03 -1.62 -3.17
CA SER A 20 -16.08 -2.51 -2.68
C SER A 20 -15.53 -3.55 -1.69
N GLU A 21 -16.35 -4.06 -0.76
CA GLU A 21 -15.88 -4.98 0.31
C GLU A 21 -15.22 -6.26 -0.23
N GLN A 22 -15.76 -6.82 -1.32
CA GLN A 22 -15.23 -8.02 -1.95
C GLN A 22 -13.88 -7.76 -2.64
N GLU A 23 -13.75 -6.63 -3.32
CA GLU A 23 -12.51 -6.20 -3.96
C GLU A 23 -11.47 -5.82 -2.92
N ARG A 24 -11.90 -5.17 -1.84
CA ARG A 24 -11.07 -4.81 -0.71
C ARG A 24 -10.41 -6.02 -0.06
N THR A 25 -11.19 -7.07 0.16
CA THR A 25 -10.67 -8.32 0.74
C THR A 25 -9.58 -8.94 -0.16
N ARG A 26 -9.80 -8.97 -1.48
CA ARG A 26 -8.83 -9.52 -2.44
C ARG A 26 -7.55 -8.68 -2.52
N LEU A 27 -7.69 -7.37 -2.55
CA LEU A 27 -6.56 -6.43 -2.64
C LEU A 27 -5.74 -6.40 -1.35
N LEU A 28 -6.37 -6.48 -0.17
CA LEU A 28 -5.66 -6.63 1.10
C LEU A 28 -4.87 -7.94 1.15
N ALA A 29 -5.45 -9.06 0.70
CA ALA A 29 -4.73 -10.33 0.61
C ALA A 29 -3.52 -10.23 -0.35
N ALA A 30 -3.64 -9.50 -1.46
CA ALA A 30 -2.53 -9.24 -2.35
C ALA A 30 -1.44 -8.38 -1.69
N ALA A 31 -1.81 -7.35 -0.93
CA ALA A 31 -0.88 -6.51 -0.17
C ALA A 31 -0.11 -7.33 0.88
N ASP A 32 -0.79 -8.19 1.64
CA ASP A 32 -0.17 -9.03 2.66
C ASP A 32 0.82 -10.05 2.05
N ASN A 33 0.47 -10.64 0.90
CA ASN A 33 1.37 -11.52 0.16
C ASN A 33 2.64 -10.78 -0.30
N LEU A 34 2.49 -9.55 -0.81
CA LEU A 34 3.62 -8.72 -1.24
C LEU A 34 4.52 -8.32 -0.07
N ARG A 35 3.94 -8.00 1.09
CA ARG A 35 4.69 -7.71 2.31
C ARG A 35 5.46 -8.94 2.79
N SER A 36 4.81 -10.09 2.85
CA SER A 36 5.45 -11.36 3.23
C SER A 36 6.64 -11.70 2.32
N LEU A 37 6.47 -11.56 1.00
CA LEU A 37 7.57 -11.75 0.04
C LEU A 37 8.70 -10.72 0.22
N ALA A 38 8.36 -9.47 0.54
CA ALA A 38 9.36 -8.45 0.82
C ALA A 38 10.20 -8.84 2.06
N ASP A 39 9.54 -9.24 3.14
CA ASP A 39 10.15 -9.65 4.40
C ASP A 39 11.05 -10.88 4.21
N GLU A 40 10.57 -11.93 3.55
CA GLU A 40 11.36 -13.13 3.22
C GLU A 40 12.63 -12.79 2.43
N ILE A 41 12.53 -11.91 1.43
CA ILE A 41 13.70 -11.47 0.66
C ILE A 41 14.63 -10.61 1.53
N GLY A 42 14.08 -9.77 2.41
CA GLY A 42 14.82 -8.94 3.36
C GLY A 42 15.67 -9.79 4.30
N GLU A 43 15.06 -10.76 4.95
CA GLU A 43 15.70 -11.71 5.86
C GLU A 43 16.83 -12.48 5.16
N ARG A 44 16.54 -13.06 3.99
CA ARG A 44 17.55 -13.82 3.21
C ARG A 44 18.72 -12.96 2.73
N SER A 45 18.51 -11.66 2.58
CA SER A 45 19.54 -10.72 2.08
C SER A 45 20.26 -9.98 3.20
N GLY A 46 19.87 -10.17 4.47
CA GLY A 46 20.38 -9.39 5.60
C GLY A 46 20.01 -7.90 5.52
N LEU A 47 18.92 -7.56 4.83
CA LEU A 47 18.45 -6.20 4.68
C LEU A 47 17.32 -5.94 5.68
N GLU A 48 17.52 -5.01 6.62
CA GLU A 48 16.41 -4.46 7.37
C GLU A 48 15.50 -3.63 6.45
N LEU A 49 14.22 -4.00 6.39
CA LEU A 49 13.21 -3.33 5.60
C LEU A 49 12.31 -2.46 6.48
N ASN A 50 12.88 -1.44 7.11
CA ASN A 50 12.07 -0.44 7.82
C ASN A 50 11.88 0.81 6.94
N TYR A 51 10.71 0.90 6.31
CA TYR A 51 10.34 2.02 5.43
C TYR A 51 9.17 2.84 5.94
N SER A 52 8.64 2.56 7.13
CA SER A 52 7.48 3.25 7.67
C SER A 52 7.62 4.77 7.66
N PRO A 53 8.76 5.37 8.07
CA PRO A 53 8.93 6.82 8.05
C PRO A 53 8.94 7.43 6.65
N GLN A 54 9.53 6.74 5.66
CA GLN A 54 9.55 7.18 4.26
C GLN A 54 8.17 6.99 3.62
N MET A 55 7.47 5.93 3.99
CA MET A 55 6.13 5.63 3.50
C MET A 55 5.12 6.68 3.97
N GLU A 56 5.18 7.08 5.25
CA GLU A 56 4.37 8.17 5.78
C GLU A 56 4.54 9.47 4.98
N ARG A 57 5.78 9.80 4.59
CA ARG A 57 6.08 10.98 3.77
C ARG A 57 5.55 10.86 2.33
N LEU A 58 5.54 9.65 1.78
CA LEU A 58 5.11 9.39 0.40
C LEU A 58 3.60 9.20 0.28
N ARG A 59 2.92 8.77 1.34
CA ARG A 59 1.48 8.47 1.36
C ARG A 59 0.61 9.60 0.77
N PRO A 60 0.81 10.90 1.11
CA PRO A 60 0.03 11.97 0.49
C PRO A 60 0.27 12.14 -1.01
N ALA A 61 1.48 11.85 -1.50
CA ALA A 61 1.78 11.91 -2.94
C ALA A 61 1.19 10.71 -3.69
N ILE A 62 1.25 9.52 -3.07
CA ILE A 62 0.62 8.29 -3.58
C ILE A 62 -0.89 8.47 -3.71
N ARG A 63 -1.57 8.99 -2.68
CA ARG A 63 -3.01 9.24 -2.71
C ARG A 63 -3.42 10.21 -3.80
N ARG A 64 -2.70 11.32 -3.95
CA ARG A 64 -2.94 12.30 -5.02
C ARG A 64 -2.75 11.69 -6.41
N LEU A 65 -1.71 10.87 -6.57
CA LEU A 65 -1.47 10.16 -7.83
C LEU A 65 -2.59 9.15 -8.10
N ALA A 66 -2.99 8.38 -7.10
CA ALA A 66 -4.08 7.42 -7.21
C ALA A 66 -5.40 8.10 -7.57
N ALA A 67 -5.74 9.20 -6.89
CA ALA A 67 -6.92 10.02 -7.17
C ALA A 67 -6.92 10.62 -8.59
N ALA A 68 -5.75 10.92 -9.16
CA ALA A 68 -5.65 11.37 -10.55
C ALA A 68 -6.01 10.27 -11.57
N PHE A 69 -5.84 8.99 -11.21
CA PHE A 69 -6.24 7.84 -12.05
C PHE A 69 -7.65 7.34 -11.73
N ASP A 70 -8.08 7.47 -10.48
CA ASP A 70 -9.40 7.09 -9.98
C ASP A 70 -9.89 8.12 -8.93
N PRO A 71 -10.73 9.09 -9.34
CA PRO A 71 -11.20 10.17 -8.46
C PRO A 71 -12.03 9.71 -7.26
N GLU A 72 -12.57 8.48 -7.27
CA GLU A 72 -13.36 7.96 -6.15
C GLU A 72 -12.50 7.70 -4.90
N ILE A 73 -11.17 7.59 -5.08
CA ILE A 73 -10.18 7.39 -4.01
C ILE A 73 -10.11 8.60 -3.06
N GLU A 74 -10.28 9.83 -3.56
CA GLU A 74 -10.31 11.03 -2.71
C GLU A 74 -11.63 11.15 -1.91
N SER A 75 -12.75 10.71 -2.49
CA SER A 75 -14.09 10.84 -1.90
C SER A 75 -14.34 9.87 -0.73
N GLY A 76 -13.65 8.72 -0.70
CA GLY A 76 -13.76 7.76 0.40
C GLY A 76 -12.94 8.12 1.65
N ALA A 77 -11.87 8.91 1.50
CA ALA A 77 -11.04 9.34 2.63
C ALA A 77 -11.74 10.40 3.51
N ASP A 78 -12.62 11.21 2.92
CA ASP A 78 -13.34 12.30 3.60
C ASP A 78 -14.57 11.84 4.40
N ARG A 79 -14.98 10.57 4.28
CA ARG A 79 -16.10 9.96 5.02
C ARG A 79 -15.71 9.36 6.38
N MET A 80 -14.48 9.54 6.83
CA MET A 80 -13.96 8.99 8.09
C MET A 80 -13.73 10.07 9.18
N ILE A 81 -14.59 11.10 9.26
CA ILE A 81 -14.68 12.02 10.40
C ILE A 81 -16.11 12.06 10.93
#